data_AF-K5XCM7-F1
#
_entry.id   AF-K5XCM7-F1
#
_cell.length_a   1.000
_cell.length_b   1.000
_cell.length_c   1.000
_cell.angle_alpha   90.00
_cell.angle_beta   90.00
_cell.angle_gamma   90.00
#
_symmetry.space_group_name_H-M   'P 1'
#
loop_
_entity.id
_entity.type
_entity.pdbx_description
1 polymer ?
#
loop_
_entity_poly.entity_id
_entity_poly.type
_entity_poly.pdbx_seq_one_letter_code
_entity_poly.pdbx_strand_id
1 'polypeptide(L)'
;MNKLLDAESDCEKATQLNSKYAKAWARLGAIRKNLGQWEPSLDAYNQALELLPDSNLSQADKNIQRECELDIDYVKSKMKQKTTPSPILSADHDLPWDRVLNLEEVVRERGRSGTYSSRWVLLEAAMDYNDGMRAMRMIQKIVTPSGRPGYSGQLGAIRYLVKALITDHRAFRIEDPNGYPRLCNLQADFEAQHDKAIVRAGGAENIMTEVLKMKETESWDVLRPAINTTIRVFIFRAFNEGSVEREYASALETYRMVIELIQRCQELWKDVSREERGEVFDAEFLRGVKCLKLDCYLMAHDSERFPLEGLYKDAQDLLHELDALKDDEKFSPEKDPASYLAFYAYPRSQALTTLGLCYRKKAEALPTSSETYPEDDELHCFYLAFAFDALVKSGSARLTEVLDIAQKIKNTLPKMKVLWEKSAMSSMRDVTITQTLIAEEQLLTMQRSGRLKPTDTVSREFFRR
;
A
#
# COMPACT_ATOMS: atom_id res chain seq x y z
N MET A 1 -21.52 -2.57 -5.16
CA MET A 1 -20.10 -2.21 -5.29
C MET A 1 -20.03 -0.84 -5.94
N ASN A 2 -19.30 0.09 -5.34
CA ASN A 2 -19.09 1.44 -5.87
C ASN A 2 -17.89 1.41 -6.85
N LYS A 3 -18.11 1.04 -8.11
CA LYS A 3 -17.05 0.96 -9.16
C LYS A 3 -16.73 2.36 -9.70
N LEU A 4 -16.06 3.19 -8.91
CA LEU A 4 -15.87 4.62 -9.22
C LEU A 4 -15.03 4.85 -10.49
N LEU A 5 -14.01 4.02 -10.76
CA LEU A 5 -13.17 4.13 -11.96
C LEU A 5 -13.91 3.76 -13.26
N ASP A 6 -14.83 2.80 -13.21
CA ASP A 6 -15.69 2.48 -14.36
C ASP A 6 -16.69 3.63 -14.58
N ALA A 7 -17.30 4.15 -13.51
CA ALA A 7 -18.23 5.27 -13.57
C ALA A 7 -17.56 6.57 -14.08
N GLU A 8 -16.30 6.81 -13.71
CA GLU A 8 -15.50 7.91 -14.24
C GLU A 8 -15.36 7.79 -15.76
N SER A 9 -14.92 6.62 -16.24
CA SER A 9 -14.75 6.37 -17.68
C SER A 9 -16.05 6.54 -18.47
N ASP A 10 -17.19 6.09 -17.92
CA ASP A 10 -18.49 6.29 -18.54
C ASP A 10 -18.88 7.77 -18.63
N CYS A 11 -18.58 8.55 -17.59
CA CYS A 11 -18.83 10.00 -17.60
C CYS A 11 -17.89 10.72 -18.58
N GLU A 12 -16.62 10.34 -18.66
CA GLU A 12 -15.67 10.90 -19.64
C GLU A 12 -16.10 10.59 -21.09
N LYS A 13 -16.55 9.37 -21.36
CA LYS A 13 -17.11 9.03 -22.69
C LYS A 13 -18.37 9.86 -22.98
N ALA A 14 -19.23 10.08 -21.99
CA ALA A 14 -20.42 10.90 -22.16
C ALA A 14 -20.09 12.37 -22.48
N THR A 15 -19.07 12.96 -21.84
CA THR A 15 -18.64 14.34 -22.13
C THR A 15 -17.92 14.45 -23.47
N GLN A 16 -17.25 13.40 -23.94
CA GLN A 16 -16.68 13.35 -25.29
C GLN A 16 -17.74 13.24 -26.38
N LEU A 17 -18.77 12.41 -26.17
CA LEU A 17 -19.89 12.25 -27.11
C LEU A 17 -20.77 13.50 -27.17
N ASN A 18 -20.98 14.18 -26.05
CA ASN A 18 -21.68 15.45 -25.99
C ASN A 18 -21.00 16.41 -24.99
N SER A 19 -20.15 17.28 -25.52
CA SER A 19 -19.41 18.27 -24.72
C SER A 19 -20.31 19.27 -24.01
N LYS A 20 -21.57 19.44 -24.47
CA LYS A 20 -22.56 20.34 -23.86
C LYS A 20 -23.43 19.67 -22.79
N TYR A 21 -23.14 18.43 -22.41
CA TYR A 21 -23.96 17.70 -21.46
C TYR A 21 -23.59 18.05 -20.01
N ALA A 22 -24.11 19.18 -19.50
CA ALA A 22 -23.82 19.70 -18.15
C ALA A 22 -23.95 18.65 -17.04
N LYS A 23 -24.97 17.78 -17.11
CA LYS A 23 -25.19 16.71 -16.12
C LYS A 23 -24.06 15.66 -16.11
N ALA A 24 -23.46 15.34 -17.25
CA ALA A 24 -22.33 14.41 -17.31
C ALA A 24 -21.09 15.04 -16.67
N TRP A 25 -20.83 16.33 -16.93
CA TRP A 25 -19.77 17.08 -16.28
C TRP A 25 -19.94 17.17 -14.75
N ALA A 26 -21.15 17.45 -14.27
CA ALA A 26 -21.44 17.49 -12.84
C ALA A 26 -21.20 16.12 -12.16
N ARG A 27 -21.62 15.03 -12.83
CA ARG A 27 -21.36 13.66 -12.37
C ARG A 27 -19.88 13.31 -12.37
N LEU A 28 -19.14 13.72 -13.41
CA LEU A 28 -17.70 13.55 -13.48
C LEU A 28 -17.01 14.28 -12.33
N GLY A 29 -17.42 15.52 -12.04
CA GLY A 29 -16.95 16.28 -10.88
C GLY A 29 -17.20 15.55 -9.56
N ALA A 30 -18.40 15.01 -9.36
CA ALA A 30 -18.76 14.24 -8.16
C ALA A 30 -17.98 12.94 -8.01
N ILE A 31 -17.78 12.21 -9.11
CA ILE A 31 -16.98 10.98 -9.11
C ILE A 31 -15.52 11.29 -8.78
N ARG A 32 -14.93 12.33 -9.38
CA ARG A 32 -13.54 12.74 -9.13
C ARG A 32 -13.34 13.29 -7.72
N LYS A 33 -14.31 14.06 -7.21
CA LYS A 33 -14.35 14.47 -5.79
C LYS A 33 -14.35 13.23 -4.89
N ASN A 34 -15.18 12.25 -5.23
CA ASN A 34 -15.17 10.99 -4.52
C ASN A 34 -13.83 10.28 -4.72
N LEU A 35 -13.18 10.26 -5.87
CA LEU A 35 -11.83 9.66 -5.99
C LEU A 35 -10.75 10.43 -5.22
N GLY A 36 -11.03 11.65 -4.76
CA GLY A 36 -10.03 12.52 -4.12
C GLY A 36 -9.20 13.31 -5.11
N GLN A 37 -9.54 13.25 -6.40
CA GLN A 37 -8.90 14.00 -7.48
C GLN A 37 -9.45 15.43 -7.49
N TRP A 38 -8.89 16.29 -6.65
CA TRP A 38 -9.47 17.61 -6.35
C TRP A 38 -9.41 18.59 -7.53
N GLU A 39 -8.25 18.76 -8.17
CA GLU A 39 -8.10 19.63 -9.34
C GLU A 39 -9.00 19.16 -10.51
N PRO A 40 -8.95 17.87 -10.94
CA PRO A 40 -9.81 17.39 -12.03
C PRO A 40 -11.32 17.43 -11.71
N SER A 41 -11.67 17.37 -10.42
CA SER A 41 -13.06 17.53 -9.95
C SER A 41 -13.52 18.98 -10.10
N LEU A 42 -12.71 19.94 -9.65
CA LEU A 42 -13.02 21.36 -9.76
C LEU A 42 -13.21 21.79 -11.23
N ASP A 43 -12.33 21.33 -12.13
CA ASP A 43 -12.45 21.60 -13.56
C ASP A 43 -13.78 21.06 -14.13
N ALA A 44 -14.14 19.82 -13.79
CA ALA A 44 -15.39 19.21 -14.25
C ALA A 44 -16.63 19.94 -13.72
N TYR A 45 -16.63 20.37 -12.46
CA TYR A 45 -17.74 21.17 -11.92
C TYR A 45 -17.85 22.55 -12.57
N ASN A 46 -16.74 23.24 -12.82
CA ASN A 46 -16.74 24.52 -13.52
C ASN A 46 -17.29 24.36 -14.94
N GLN A 47 -16.86 23.32 -15.67
CA GLN A 47 -17.42 23.00 -16.98
C GLN A 47 -18.93 22.71 -16.90
N ALA A 48 -19.40 22.02 -15.87
CA ALA A 48 -20.83 21.79 -15.69
C ALA A 48 -21.62 23.10 -15.52
N LEU A 49 -21.10 24.05 -14.74
CA LEU A 49 -21.71 25.35 -14.49
C LEU A 49 -21.69 26.25 -15.73
N GLU A 50 -20.58 26.28 -16.47
CA GLU A 50 -20.44 27.06 -17.72
C GLU A 50 -21.44 26.61 -18.81
N LEU A 51 -21.89 25.37 -18.75
CA LEU A 51 -22.86 24.81 -19.71
C LEU A 51 -24.31 25.06 -19.33
N LEU A 52 -24.59 25.61 -18.14
CA LEU A 52 -25.95 25.95 -17.74
C LEU A 52 -26.42 27.24 -18.45
N PRO A 53 -27.71 27.37 -18.79
CA PRO A 53 -28.24 28.61 -19.36
C PRO A 53 -28.12 29.81 -18.41
N ASP A 54 -27.69 30.97 -18.94
CA ASP A 54 -27.59 32.23 -18.17
C ASP A 54 -28.93 32.74 -17.61
N SER A 55 -30.06 32.31 -18.21
CA SER A 55 -31.41 32.67 -17.77
C SER A 55 -32.40 31.53 -18.05
N ASN A 56 -33.53 31.50 -17.34
CA ASN A 56 -34.59 30.48 -17.44
C ASN A 56 -34.14 29.04 -17.11
N LEU A 57 -33.28 28.89 -16.09
CA LEU A 57 -32.85 27.59 -15.58
C LEU A 57 -34.07 26.69 -15.28
N SER A 58 -34.05 25.48 -15.86
CA SER A 58 -35.02 24.45 -15.48
C SER A 58 -34.79 24.02 -14.02
N GLN A 59 -35.75 23.32 -13.42
CA GLN A 59 -35.54 22.78 -12.06
C GLN A 59 -34.35 21.81 -12.01
N ALA A 60 -34.10 21.07 -13.09
CA ALA A 60 -32.94 20.18 -13.18
C ALA A 60 -31.62 20.97 -13.21
N ASP A 61 -31.57 22.09 -13.94
CA ASP A 61 -30.38 22.95 -14.02
C ASP A 61 -30.09 23.61 -12.67
N LYS A 62 -31.13 24.06 -11.95
CA LYS A 62 -31.00 24.59 -10.59
C LYS A 62 -30.45 23.57 -9.60
N ASN A 63 -30.84 22.30 -9.75
CA ASN A 63 -30.32 21.22 -8.90
C ASN A 63 -28.83 20.98 -9.20
N ILE A 64 -28.46 20.89 -10.48
CA ILE A 64 -27.06 20.75 -10.90
C ILE A 64 -26.22 21.91 -10.37
N GLN A 65 -26.69 23.15 -10.54
CA GLN A 65 -26.00 24.35 -10.06
C GLN A 65 -25.72 24.25 -8.56
N ARG A 66 -26.75 23.98 -7.76
CA ARG A 66 -26.63 23.88 -6.30
C ARG A 66 -25.67 22.78 -5.87
N GLU A 67 -25.74 21.60 -6.50
CA GLU A 67 -24.85 20.48 -6.20
C GLU A 67 -23.39 20.83 -6.52
N CYS A 68 -23.14 21.40 -7.70
CA CYS A 68 -21.80 21.84 -8.10
C CYS A 68 -21.24 22.92 -7.16
N GLU A 69 -22.02 23.95 -6.82
CA GLU A 69 -21.58 25.03 -5.94
C GLU A 69 -21.20 24.52 -4.54
N LEU A 70 -22.05 23.66 -3.94
CA LEU A 70 -21.77 23.03 -2.65
C LEU A 70 -20.48 22.19 -2.68
N ASP A 71 -20.30 21.41 -3.74
CA ASP A 71 -19.14 20.54 -3.87
C ASP A 71 -17.86 21.30 -4.21
N ILE A 72 -17.93 22.38 -4.99
CA ILE A 72 -16.80 23.26 -5.29
C ILE A 72 -16.23 23.86 -3.99
N ASP A 73 -17.08 24.32 -3.08
CA ASP A 73 -16.63 24.85 -1.79
C ASP A 73 -15.91 23.79 -0.96
N TYR A 74 -16.45 22.57 -0.95
CA TYR A 74 -15.80 21.42 -0.30
C TYR A 74 -14.44 21.11 -0.96
N VAL A 75 -14.38 20.99 -2.28
CA VAL A 75 -13.15 20.68 -3.04
C VAL A 75 -12.08 21.75 -2.80
N LYS A 76 -12.44 23.03 -2.90
CA LYS A 76 -11.53 24.15 -2.60
C LYS A 76 -11.00 24.09 -1.16
N SER A 77 -11.83 23.69 -0.20
CA SER A 77 -11.39 23.52 1.19
C SER A 77 -10.32 22.42 1.33
N LYS A 78 -10.46 21.32 0.59
CA LYS A 78 -9.49 20.21 0.56
C LYS A 78 -8.21 20.58 -0.14
N MET A 79 -8.28 21.27 -1.27
CA MET A 79 -7.09 21.78 -1.99
C MET A 79 -6.27 22.75 -1.13
N LYS A 80 -6.91 23.55 -0.28
CA LYS A 80 -6.23 24.44 0.67
C LYS A 80 -5.54 23.70 1.82
N GLN A 81 -6.02 22.51 2.18
CA GLN A 81 -5.44 21.65 3.21
C GLN A 81 -4.23 20.84 2.71
N LYS A 82 -3.64 21.23 1.55
CA LYS A 82 -2.60 20.49 0.84
C LYS A 82 -1.63 19.84 1.82
N THR A 83 -1.73 18.51 1.92
CA THR A 83 -0.88 17.71 2.78
C THR A 83 0.55 17.93 2.32
N THR A 84 1.42 18.40 3.22
CA THR A 84 2.85 18.28 2.98
C THR A 84 3.12 16.79 2.73
N PRO A 85 3.81 16.42 1.63
CA PRO A 85 4.28 15.06 1.45
C PRO A 85 4.95 14.63 2.74
N SER A 86 4.62 13.43 3.21
CA SER A 86 5.30 12.92 4.41
C SER A 86 6.79 12.92 4.11
N PRO A 87 7.65 13.31 5.06
CA PRO A 87 9.08 13.16 4.87
C PRO A 87 9.35 11.66 4.80
N ILE A 88 9.34 11.13 3.59
CA ILE A 88 10.07 9.93 3.24
C ILE A 88 11.51 10.32 3.53
N LEU A 89 12.10 9.70 4.55
CA LEU A 89 13.47 9.99 5.00
C LEU A 89 14.41 10.01 3.80
N SER A 90 14.74 11.21 3.34
CA SER A 90 15.44 11.42 2.06
C SER A 90 16.84 11.98 2.24
N ALA A 91 17.18 12.44 3.45
CA ALA A 91 18.42 13.17 3.72
C ALA A 91 19.32 12.54 4.80
N ASP A 92 18.88 11.47 5.46
CA ASP A 92 19.68 10.80 6.49
C ASP A 92 20.51 9.66 5.87
N HIS A 93 21.80 9.64 6.19
CA HIS A 93 22.64 8.46 6.00
C HIS A 93 22.40 7.45 7.12
N ASP A 94 22.72 6.18 6.86
CA ASP A 94 22.61 5.08 7.83
C ASP A 94 21.16 4.65 8.10
N LEU A 95 20.34 4.67 7.04
CA LEU A 95 18.96 4.15 7.03
C LEU A 95 18.95 2.63 6.81
N PRO A 96 17.80 1.93 6.98
CA PRO A 96 17.76 0.48 6.97
C PRO A 96 18.28 -0.13 5.66
N TRP A 97 17.96 0.49 4.52
CA TRP A 97 18.48 0.07 3.23
C TRP A 97 19.99 0.31 3.08
N ASP A 98 20.55 1.40 3.62
CA ASP A 98 22.00 1.63 3.59
C ASP A 98 22.72 0.55 4.40
N ARG A 99 22.20 0.26 5.61
CA ARG A 99 22.74 -0.75 6.52
C ARG A 99 22.70 -2.15 5.92
N VAL A 100 21.58 -2.54 5.29
CA VAL A 100 21.47 -3.88 4.70
C VAL A 100 22.35 -4.04 3.46
N LEU A 101 22.45 -3.01 2.61
CA LEU A 101 23.29 -3.03 1.41
C LEU A 101 24.79 -3.13 1.78
N ASN A 102 25.22 -2.45 2.85
CA ASN A 102 26.58 -2.59 3.38
C ASN A 102 26.87 -3.98 3.99
N LEU A 103 25.83 -4.78 4.25
CA LEU A 103 25.95 -6.14 4.77
C LEU A 103 25.75 -7.21 3.68
N GLU A 104 25.59 -6.82 2.41
CA GLU A 104 25.22 -7.72 1.31
C GLU A 104 26.16 -8.94 1.21
N GLU A 105 27.47 -8.71 1.19
CA GLU A 105 28.47 -9.78 1.05
C GLU A 105 28.39 -10.76 2.23
N VAL A 106 28.28 -10.25 3.46
CA VAL A 106 28.16 -11.07 4.68
C VAL A 106 26.84 -11.87 4.72
N VAL A 107 25.75 -11.28 4.21
CA VAL A 107 24.45 -11.95 4.10
C VAL A 107 24.50 -13.08 3.07
N ARG A 108 25.15 -12.85 1.92
CA ARG A 108 25.32 -13.87 0.87
C ARG A 108 26.29 -14.99 1.28
N GLU A 109 27.39 -14.66 1.96
CA GLU A 109 28.44 -15.60 2.38
C GLU A 109 28.02 -16.55 3.51
N ARG A 110 27.18 -16.09 4.46
CA ARG A 110 26.69 -16.95 5.56
C ARG A 110 25.68 -18.01 5.10
N GLY A 111 25.29 -17.98 3.83
CA GLY A 111 24.30 -18.89 3.25
C GLY A 111 22.88 -18.62 3.75
N ARG A 112 21.89 -19.18 3.04
CA ARG A 112 20.47 -19.07 3.37
C ARG A 112 20.05 -19.90 4.60
N SER A 113 20.96 -20.71 5.16
CA SER A 113 20.64 -21.62 6.27
C SER A 113 20.52 -20.88 7.61
N GLY A 114 19.32 -20.87 8.16
CA GLY A 114 19.11 -20.71 9.61
C GLY A 114 19.01 -19.28 10.15
N THR A 115 18.79 -18.25 9.32
CA THR A 115 18.50 -16.90 9.83
C THR A 115 17.14 -16.40 9.34
N TYR A 116 16.10 -16.67 10.12
CA TYR A 116 14.82 -15.99 10.02
C TYR A 116 15.01 -14.52 10.42
N SER A 117 15.35 -13.66 9.44
CA SER A 117 15.83 -12.28 9.65
C SER A 117 15.24 -11.34 8.60
N SER A 118 14.85 -10.15 9.03
CA SER A 118 14.33 -9.07 8.16
C SER A 118 15.35 -8.58 7.13
N ARG A 119 16.64 -8.91 7.29
CA ARG A 119 17.70 -8.57 6.32
C ARG A 119 17.41 -9.12 4.93
N TRP A 120 16.91 -10.35 4.83
CA TRP A 120 16.71 -11.02 3.54
C TRP A 120 15.70 -10.28 2.68
N VAL A 121 14.53 -9.99 3.25
CA VAL A 121 13.45 -9.34 2.52
C VAL A 121 13.76 -7.88 2.22
N LEU A 122 14.39 -7.16 3.17
CA LEU A 122 14.78 -5.77 2.95
C LEU A 122 15.91 -5.63 1.92
N LEU A 123 16.88 -6.55 1.89
CA LEU A 123 17.97 -6.53 0.92
C LEU A 123 17.44 -6.68 -0.51
N GLU A 124 16.61 -7.69 -0.76
CA GLU A 124 16.00 -7.92 -2.07
C GLU A 124 15.19 -6.69 -2.52
N ALA A 125 14.34 -6.15 -1.64
CA ALA A 125 13.56 -4.95 -1.94
C ALA A 125 14.45 -3.71 -2.20
N ALA A 126 15.53 -3.52 -1.44
CA ALA A 126 16.44 -2.40 -1.62
C ALA A 126 17.24 -2.49 -2.92
N MET A 127 17.67 -3.70 -3.32
CA MET A 127 18.34 -3.95 -4.59
C MET A 127 17.40 -3.66 -5.78
N ASP A 128 16.19 -4.21 -5.76
CA ASP A 128 15.20 -3.97 -6.82
C ASP A 128 14.84 -2.47 -6.90
N TYR A 129 14.68 -1.79 -5.76
CA TYR A 129 14.44 -0.36 -5.74
C TYR A 129 15.60 0.41 -6.42
N ASN A 130 16.86 0.06 -6.10
CA ASN A 130 18.04 0.69 -6.69
C ASN A 130 18.10 0.52 -8.20
N ASP A 131 17.83 -0.68 -8.70
CA ASP A 131 17.81 -0.97 -10.14
C ASP A 131 16.67 -0.23 -10.84
N GLY A 132 15.49 -0.16 -10.23
CA GLY A 132 14.36 0.61 -10.72
C GLY A 132 14.67 2.12 -10.81
N MET A 133 15.24 2.69 -9.75
CA MET A 133 15.63 4.10 -9.74
C MET A 133 16.76 4.42 -10.71
N ARG A 134 17.74 3.51 -10.88
CA ARG A 134 18.81 3.66 -11.86
C ARG A 134 18.22 3.74 -13.28
N ALA A 135 17.34 2.80 -13.63
CA ALA A 135 16.67 2.80 -14.93
C ALA A 135 15.84 4.07 -15.14
N MET A 136 15.07 4.49 -14.14
CA MET A 136 14.23 5.69 -14.22
C MET A 136 15.03 6.99 -14.38
N ARG A 137 16.23 7.10 -13.80
CA ARG A 137 17.12 8.27 -13.96
C ARG A 137 17.70 8.43 -15.37
N MET A 138 17.68 7.37 -16.17
CA MET A 138 18.19 7.41 -17.55
C MET A 138 17.16 7.92 -18.57
N ILE A 139 15.92 8.18 -18.17
CA ILE A 139 14.90 8.68 -19.08
C ILE A 139 15.15 10.14 -19.47
N GLN A 140 15.10 10.40 -20.78
CA GLN A 140 15.30 11.71 -21.36
C GLN A 140 14.28 11.96 -22.49
N LYS A 141 13.86 13.21 -22.62
CA LYS A 141 13.07 13.66 -23.78
C LYS A 141 13.99 13.78 -24.98
N ILE A 142 13.60 13.18 -26.09
CA ILE A 142 14.31 13.27 -27.37
C ILE A 142 13.37 13.83 -28.44
N VAL A 143 13.96 14.37 -29.50
CA VAL A 143 13.22 14.65 -30.74
C VAL A 143 13.54 13.51 -31.68
N THR A 144 12.53 12.76 -32.09
CA THR A 144 12.69 11.66 -33.05
C THR A 144 13.17 12.21 -34.40
N PRO A 145 13.76 11.36 -35.27
CA PRO A 145 14.12 11.76 -36.64
C PRO A 145 12.95 12.36 -37.44
N SER A 146 11.71 12.04 -37.07
CA SER A 146 10.49 12.59 -37.66
C SER A 146 10.09 13.99 -37.15
N GLY A 147 10.89 14.61 -36.28
CA GLY A 147 10.60 15.91 -35.65
C GLY A 147 9.57 15.83 -34.51
N ARG A 148 9.08 14.64 -34.17
CA ARG A 148 8.11 14.43 -33.09
C ARG A 148 8.81 14.26 -31.74
N PRO A 149 8.25 14.78 -30.64
CA PRO A 149 8.76 14.49 -29.31
C PRO A 149 8.64 12.98 -29.01
N GLY A 150 9.67 12.44 -28.39
CA GLY A 150 9.73 11.05 -27.92
C GLY A 150 10.56 10.94 -26.65
N TYR A 151 10.79 9.71 -26.22
CA TYR A 151 11.57 9.40 -25.02
C TYR A 151 12.67 8.40 -25.37
N SER A 152 13.81 8.54 -24.71
CA SER A 152 14.90 7.57 -24.72
C SER A 152 15.26 7.27 -23.27
N GLY A 153 15.42 5.99 -22.93
CA GLY A 153 15.70 5.56 -21.57
C GLY A 153 15.77 4.04 -21.48
N GLN A 154 15.92 3.54 -20.26
CA GLN A 154 15.89 2.10 -19.98
C GLN A 154 14.46 1.65 -19.63
N LEU A 155 14.02 0.54 -20.23
CA LEU A 155 12.74 -0.11 -19.90
C LEU A 155 12.87 -0.96 -18.64
N GLY A 156 11.72 -1.29 -18.02
CA GLY A 156 11.63 -2.20 -16.88
C GLY A 156 11.88 -1.54 -15.53
N ALA A 157 11.99 -0.21 -15.46
CA ALA A 157 12.09 0.51 -14.21
C ALA A 157 10.85 0.27 -13.33
N ILE A 158 9.66 0.35 -13.93
CA ILE A 158 8.39 0.12 -13.22
C ILE A 158 8.30 -1.33 -12.72
N ARG A 159 8.83 -2.30 -13.48
CA ARG A 159 8.91 -3.71 -13.03
C ARG A 159 9.71 -3.84 -11.74
N TYR A 160 10.92 -3.28 -11.70
CA TYR A 160 11.79 -3.33 -10.53
C TYR A 160 11.18 -2.61 -9.33
N LEU A 161 10.64 -1.40 -9.54
CA LEU A 161 10.01 -0.63 -8.48
C LEU A 161 8.81 -1.38 -7.88
N VAL A 162 7.91 -1.92 -8.71
CA VAL A 162 6.78 -2.71 -8.21
C VAL A 162 7.24 -3.95 -7.47
N LYS A 163 8.28 -4.64 -7.97
CA LYS A 163 8.87 -5.80 -7.28
C LYS A 163 9.40 -5.42 -5.89
N ALA A 164 10.10 -4.30 -5.76
CA ALA A 164 10.53 -3.79 -4.47
C ALA A 164 9.35 -3.50 -3.54
N LEU A 165 8.30 -2.86 -4.04
CA LEU A 165 7.11 -2.49 -3.26
C LEU A 165 6.36 -3.72 -2.71
N ILE A 166 6.12 -4.74 -3.54
CA ILE A 166 5.42 -5.94 -3.10
C ILE A 166 6.28 -6.86 -2.22
N THR A 167 7.61 -6.69 -2.25
CA THR A 167 8.56 -7.46 -1.43
C THR A 167 8.70 -6.84 -0.04
N ASP A 168 9.09 -5.56 0.03
CA ASP A 168 9.09 -4.76 1.25
C ASP A 168 9.08 -3.27 0.90
N HIS A 169 7.88 -2.67 0.91
CA HIS A 169 7.71 -1.26 0.56
C HIS A 169 8.44 -0.30 1.52
N ARG A 170 8.97 -0.76 2.67
CA ARG A 170 9.79 0.06 3.57
C ARG A 170 11.16 0.40 2.98
N ALA A 171 11.59 -0.29 1.92
CA ALA A 171 12.77 0.07 1.14
C ALA A 171 12.55 1.30 0.24
N PHE A 172 11.29 1.68 0.00
CA PHE A 172 10.94 2.81 -0.84
C PHE A 172 11.40 4.13 -0.24
N ARG A 173 12.01 4.97 -1.07
CA ARG A 173 12.46 6.31 -0.70
C ARG A 173 12.31 7.31 -1.83
N ILE A 174 12.48 8.61 -1.55
CA ILE A 174 12.48 9.67 -2.56
C ILE A 174 13.63 10.62 -2.29
N GLU A 175 14.71 10.52 -3.07
CA GLU A 175 15.91 11.36 -2.90
C GLU A 175 15.72 12.80 -3.41
N ASP A 176 14.95 12.97 -4.50
CA ASP A 176 14.61 14.29 -5.07
C ASP A 176 13.08 14.45 -5.12
N PRO A 177 12.44 14.98 -4.07
CA PRO A 177 10.99 15.16 -4.03
C PRO A 177 10.43 16.06 -5.13
N ASN A 178 11.25 16.98 -5.67
CA ASN A 178 10.80 17.91 -6.71
C ASN A 178 10.83 17.26 -8.10
N GLY A 179 11.89 16.49 -8.40
CA GLY A 179 12.05 15.79 -9.67
C GLY A 179 11.28 14.47 -9.76
N TYR A 180 11.05 13.81 -8.62
CA TYR A 180 10.49 12.45 -8.57
C TYR A 180 9.11 12.31 -9.25
N PRO A 181 8.10 13.17 -9.01
CA PRO A 181 6.79 13.02 -9.66
C PRO A 181 6.88 13.08 -11.18
N ARG A 182 7.72 13.98 -11.71
CA ARG A 182 7.97 14.10 -13.14
C ARG A 182 8.61 12.84 -13.70
N LEU A 183 9.62 12.29 -13.03
CA LEU A 183 10.30 11.07 -13.47
C LEU A 183 9.35 9.86 -13.50
N CYS A 184 8.50 9.72 -12.49
CA CYS A 184 7.50 8.65 -12.43
C CYS A 184 6.55 8.68 -13.62
N ASN A 185 5.96 9.85 -13.91
CA ASN A 185 5.04 10.02 -15.02
C ASN A 185 5.71 9.77 -16.36
N LEU A 186 6.93 10.29 -16.56
CA LEU A 186 7.69 10.07 -17.79
C LEU A 186 7.98 8.58 -18.02
N GLN A 187 8.45 7.88 -16.98
CA GLN A 187 8.82 6.47 -17.10
C GLN A 187 7.61 5.57 -17.32
N ALA A 188 6.51 5.82 -16.60
CA ALA A 188 5.26 5.09 -16.79
C ALA A 188 4.70 5.27 -18.21
N ASP A 189 4.70 6.51 -18.73
CA ASP A 189 4.24 6.78 -20.10
C ASP A 189 5.15 6.15 -21.16
N PHE A 190 6.48 6.16 -20.93
CA PHE A 190 7.44 5.55 -21.84
C PHE A 190 7.27 4.04 -21.93
N GLU A 191 7.22 3.34 -20.79
CA GLU A 191 7.01 1.88 -20.76
C GLU A 191 5.62 1.51 -21.28
N ALA A 192 4.58 2.27 -20.92
CA ALA A 192 3.22 2.02 -21.41
C ALA A 192 3.11 2.18 -22.94
N GLN A 193 3.77 3.17 -23.53
CA GLN A 193 3.80 3.33 -24.99
C GLN A 193 4.56 2.21 -25.67
N HIS A 194 5.70 1.81 -25.11
CA HIS A 194 6.51 0.72 -25.66
C HIS A 194 5.72 -0.61 -25.67
N ASP A 195 5.08 -0.95 -24.56
CA ASP A 195 4.40 -2.23 -24.38
C ASP A 195 2.93 -2.22 -24.85
N LYS A 196 2.44 -1.11 -25.43
CA LYS A 196 1.02 -0.91 -25.76
C LYS A 196 0.07 -1.12 -24.56
N ALA A 197 0.49 -0.69 -23.37
CA ALA A 197 -0.27 -0.87 -22.14
C ALA A 197 -1.56 -0.03 -22.11
N ILE A 198 -2.59 -0.57 -21.47
CA ILE A 198 -3.96 -0.04 -21.43
C ILE A 198 -4.13 0.86 -20.20
N VAL A 199 -3.34 1.94 -20.13
CA VAL A 199 -3.28 2.83 -18.95
C VAL A 199 -4.28 4.00 -18.99
N ARG A 200 -5.17 4.01 -19.98
CA ARG A 200 -6.19 5.07 -20.21
C ARG A 200 -7.63 4.58 -20.21
N ALA A 201 -7.87 3.26 -20.09
CA ALA A 201 -9.22 2.70 -20.26
C ALA A 201 -10.13 2.89 -19.03
N GLY A 202 -9.66 3.50 -17.94
CA GLY A 202 -10.43 3.62 -16.70
C GLY A 202 -10.48 2.29 -15.95
N GLY A 203 -11.65 1.91 -15.42
CA GLY A 203 -11.83 0.74 -14.58
C GLY A 203 -11.65 -0.64 -15.25
N ALA A 204 -11.78 -1.70 -14.44
CA ALA A 204 -11.42 -3.07 -14.82
C ALA A 204 -12.23 -3.61 -16.01
N GLU A 205 -13.50 -3.22 -16.16
CA GLU A 205 -14.34 -3.70 -17.26
C GLU A 205 -13.85 -3.21 -18.62
N ASN A 206 -13.50 -1.94 -18.69
CA ASN A 206 -12.99 -1.34 -19.91
C ASN A 206 -11.60 -1.89 -20.25
N ILE A 207 -10.73 -2.05 -19.25
CA ILE A 207 -9.42 -2.69 -19.46
C ILE A 207 -9.62 -4.11 -20.01
N MET A 208 -10.49 -4.91 -19.39
CA MET A 208 -10.74 -6.27 -19.85
C MET A 208 -11.36 -6.33 -21.26
N THR A 209 -12.19 -5.36 -21.61
CA THR A 209 -12.72 -5.23 -22.98
C THR A 209 -11.58 -5.05 -24.00
N GLU A 210 -10.62 -4.18 -23.71
CA GLU A 210 -9.45 -3.98 -24.58
C GLU A 210 -8.52 -5.19 -24.58
N VAL A 211 -8.30 -5.84 -23.43
CA VAL A 211 -7.53 -7.10 -23.33
C VAL A 211 -8.14 -8.19 -24.21
N LEU A 212 -9.46 -8.36 -24.19
CA LEU A 212 -10.14 -9.36 -25.01
C LEU A 212 -10.03 -9.05 -26.51
N LYS A 213 -10.13 -7.77 -26.90
CA LYS A 213 -9.88 -7.35 -28.29
C LYS A 213 -8.44 -7.67 -28.71
N MET A 214 -7.46 -7.30 -27.89
CA MET A 214 -6.04 -7.58 -28.17
C MET A 214 -5.77 -9.08 -28.25
N LYS A 215 -6.44 -9.90 -27.44
CA LYS A 215 -6.34 -11.37 -27.50
C LYS A 215 -6.80 -11.95 -28.83
N GLU A 216 -7.72 -11.29 -29.54
CA GLU A 216 -8.19 -11.72 -30.87
C GLU A 216 -7.27 -11.24 -31.99
N THR A 217 -6.56 -10.11 -31.81
CA THR A 217 -5.82 -9.44 -32.89
C THR A 217 -4.32 -9.50 -32.79
N GLU A 218 -3.75 -9.68 -31.59
CA GLU A 218 -2.32 -9.58 -31.31
C GLU A 218 -1.74 -10.93 -30.85
N SER A 219 -0.44 -11.13 -31.09
CA SER A 219 0.28 -12.30 -30.58
C SER A 219 0.50 -12.24 -29.06
N TRP A 220 0.79 -13.40 -28.44
CA TRP A 220 1.09 -13.46 -27.01
C TRP A 220 2.28 -12.58 -26.61
N ASP A 221 3.30 -12.47 -27.47
CA ASP A 221 4.49 -11.64 -27.24
C ASP A 221 4.19 -10.13 -27.20
N VAL A 222 3.02 -9.71 -27.71
CA VAL A 222 2.53 -8.33 -27.62
C VAL A 222 1.53 -8.19 -26.47
N LEU A 223 0.59 -9.12 -26.37
CA LEU A 223 -0.47 -9.09 -25.36
C LEU A 223 0.09 -9.18 -23.94
N ARG A 224 1.04 -10.08 -23.70
CA ARG A 224 1.61 -10.33 -22.37
C ARG A 224 2.31 -9.08 -21.82
N PRO A 225 3.27 -8.42 -22.52
CA PRO A 225 3.85 -7.17 -22.04
C PRO A 225 2.81 -6.08 -21.79
N ALA A 226 1.82 -5.93 -22.69
CA ALA A 226 0.77 -4.92 -22.54
C ALA A 226 0.03 -5.06 -21.19
N ILE A 227 -0.39 -6.27 -20.83
CA ILE A 227 -1.11 -6.51 -19.56
C ILE A 227 -0.18 -6.37 -18.36
N ASN A 228 1.03 -6.94 -18.44
CA ASN A 228 2.02 -6.87 -17.37
C ASN A 228 2.35 -5.41 -17.01
N THR A 229 2.61 -4.59 -18.02
CA THR A 229 2.93 -3.17 -17.84
C THR A 229 1.71 -2.37 -17.39
N THR A 230 0.51 -2.70 -17.89
CA THR A 230 -0.75 -2.09 -17.40
C THR A 230 -0.91 -2.28 -15.89
N ILE A 231 -0.83 -3.53 -15.42
CA ILE A 231 -1.00 -3.86 -13.99
C ILE A 231 0.05 -3.16 -13.13
N ARG A 232 1.32 -3.20 -13.54
CA ARG A 232 2.42 -2.61 -12.77
C ARG A 232 2.36 -1.10 -12.72
N VAL A 233 2.00 -0.43 -13.83
CA VAL A 233 1.80 1.02 -13.83
C VAL A 233 0.69 1.42 -12.85
N PHE A 234 -0.42 0.68 -12.81
CA PHE A 234 -1.49 0.98 -11.86
C PHE A 234 -1.10 0.70 -10.40
N ILE A 235 -0.35 -0.36 -10.11
CA ILE A 235 0.18 -0.62 -8.75
C ILE A 235 1.10 0.52 -8.33
N PHE A 236 2.03 0.92 -9.21
CA PHE A 236 2.97 1.99 -8.92
C PHE A 236 2.27 3.33 -8.71
N ARG A 237 1.26 3.66 -9.52
CA ARG A 237 0.43 4.86 -9.33
C ARG A 237 -0.34 4.82 -8.02
N ALA A 238 -1.05 3.73 -7.72
CA ALA A 238 -1.80 3.57 -6.48
C ALA A 238 -0.90 3.70 -5.23
N PHE A 239 0.33 3.19 -5.29
CA PHE A 239 1.29 3.36 -4.20
C PHE A 239 1.70 4.81 -4.02
N ASN A 240 1.98 5.55 -5.11
CA ASN A 240 2.33 6.97 -5.01
C ASN A 240 1.15 7.81 -4.50
N GLU A 241 -0.04 7.60 -5.05
CA GLU A 241 -1.28 8.25 -4.61
C GLU A 241 -1.50 8.02 -3.10
N GLY A 242 -1.40 6.76 -2.64
CA GLY A 242 -1.67 6.40 -1.25
C GLY A 242 -0.58 6.81 -0.27
N SER A 243 0.70 6.55 -0.59
CA SER A 243 1.82 6.67 0.36
C SER A 243 2.57 7.99 0.26
N VAL A 244 2.54 8.66 -0.90
CA VAL A 244 3.24 9.94 -1.10
C VAL A 244 2.26 11.11 -1.02
N GLU A 245 1.17 11.02 -1.78
CA GLU A 245 0.19 12.12 -1.94
C GLU A 245 -0.90 12.09 -0.86
N ARG A 246 -1.12 10.93 -0.22
CA ARG A 246 -2.17 10.65 0.77
C ARG A 246 -3.58 10.71 0.20
N GLU A 247 -3.72 10.38 -1.08
CA GLU A 247 -4.97 10.23 -1.80
C GLU A 247 -5.51 8.79 -1.68
N TYR A 248 -5.80 8.37 -0.45
CA TYR A 248 -6.18 6.98 -0.13
C TYR A 248 -7.41 6.48 -0.92
N ALA A 249 -8.32 7.39 -1.24
CA ALA A 249 -9.51 7.10 -2.03
C ALA A 249 -9.20 6.56 -3.43
N SER A 250 -8.41 7.30 -4.20
CA SER A 250 -7.98 6.90 -5.53
C SER A 250 -7.14 5.62 -5.45
N ALA A 251 -6.18 5.59 -4.53
CA ALA A 251 -5.29 4.44 -4.34
C ALA A 251 -6.06 3.14 -4.06
N LEU A 252 -7.02 3.14 -3.14
CA LEU A 252 -7.81 1.96 -2.78
C LEU A 252 -8.71 1.48 -3.93
N GLU A 253 -9.29 2.40 -4.69
CA GLU A 253 -10.08 2.07 -5.88
C GLU A 253 -9.20 1.43 -6.96
N THR A 254 -8.01 1.98 -7.19
CA THR A 254 -7.02 1.46 -8.13
C THR A 254 -6.50 0.08 -7.71
N TYR A 255 -6.17 -0.13 -6.42
CA TYR A 255 -5.79 -1.46 -5.92
C TYR A 255 -6.90 -2.48 -6.11
N ARG A 256 -8.16 -2.13 -5.82
CA ARG A 256 -9.30 -3.03 -6.03
C ARG A 256 -9.45 -3.40 -7.50
N MET A 257 -9.34 -2.43 -8.39
CA MET A 257 -9.36 -2.65 -9.84
C MET A 257 -8.22 -3.58 -10.29
N VAL A 258 -6.99 -3.37 -9.80
CA VAL A 258 -5.84 -4.23 -10.14
C VAL A 258 -6.05 -5.65 -9.66
N ILE A 259 -6.53 -5.84 -8.43
CA ILE A 259 -6.84 -7.17 -7.88
C ILE A 259 -7.89 -7.88 -8.75
N GLU A 260 -8.98 -7.19 -9.11
CA GLU A 260 -10.01 -7.71 -10.01
C GLU A 260 -9.42 -8.08 -11.39
N LEU A 261 -8.56 -7.22 -11.95
CA LEU A 261 -7.90 -7.45 -13.23
C LEU A 261 -7.01 -8.70 -13.19
N ILE A 262 -6.16 -8.85 -12.17
CA ILE A 262 -5.29 -10.02 -11.99
C ILE A 262 -6.15 -11.29 -11.89
N GLN A 263 -7.20 -11.28 -11.07
CA GLN A 263 -8.07 -12.45 -10.88
C GLN A 263 -8.80 -12.86 -12.16
N ARG A 264 -9.32 -11.89 -12.93
CA ARG A 264 -9.97 -12.17 -14.22
C ARG A 264 -8.99 -12.73 -15.24
N CYS A 265 -7.77 -12.21 -15.26
CA CYS A 265 -6.69 -12.70 -16.12
C CYS A 265 -6.22 -14.10 -15.71
N GLN A 266 -6.13 -14.39 -14.42
CA GLN A 266 -5.82 -15.72 -13.90
C GLN A 266 -6.85 -16.76 -14.37
N GLU A 267 -8.14 -16.45 -14.33
CA GLU A 267 -9.18 -17.33 -14.85
C GLU A 267 -9.13 -17.47 -16.38
N LEU A 268 -8.92 -16.36 -17.10
CA LEU A 268 -8.83 -16.34 -18.56
C LEU A 268 -7.67 -17.18 -19.10
N TRP A 269 -6.56 -17.24 -18.36
CA TRP A 269 -5.34 -17.97 -18.72
C TRP A 269 -4.97 -19.03 -17.69
N LYS A 270 -5.97 -19.71 -17.12
CA LYS A 270 -5.75 -20.80 -16.16
C LYS A 270 -5.00 -22.00 -16.76
N ASP A 271 -5.16 -22.20 -18.07
CA ASP A 271 -4.54 -23.30 -18.82
C ASP A 271 -3.18 -22.92 -19.43
N VAL A 272 -2.71 -21.68 -19.25
CA VAL A 272 -1.40 -21.21 -19.72
C VAL A 272 -0.35 -21.50 -18.65
N SER A 273 0.78 -22.07 -19.06
CA SER A 273 1.89 -22.39 -18.14
C SER A 273 2.40 -21.16 -17.40
N ARG A 274 2.97 -21.33 -16.21
CA ARG A 274 3.50 -20.23 -15.41
C ARG A 274 4.59 -19.46 -16.17
N GLU A 275 5.47 -20.19 -16.86
CA GLU A 275 6.59 -19.66 -17.63
C GLU A 275 6.12 -18.73 -18.77
N GLU A 276 5.04 -19.12 -19.45
CA GLU A 276 4.43 -18.33 -20.52
C GLU A 276 3.57 -17.18 -19.99
N ARG A 277 2.81 -17.42 -18.92
CA ARG A 277 1.86 -16.46 -18.34
C ARG A 277 2.58 -15.30 -17.65
N GLY A 278 3.64 -15.59 -16.91
CA GLY A 278 4.45 -14.63 -16.18
C GLY A 278 3.98 -14.35 -14.75
N GLU A 279 4.89 -13.75 -13.97
CA GLU A 279 4.78 -13.61 -12.51
C GLU A 279 3.64 -12.72 -12.02
N VAL A 280 3.13 -11.78 -12.84
CA VAL A 280 2.05 -10.87 -12.41
C VAL A 280 0.74 -11.60 -12.07
N PHE A 281 0.62 -12.84 -12.55
CA PHE A 281 -0.53 -13.70 -12.31
C PHE A 281 -0.25 -14.78 -11.26
N ASP A 282 0.91 -14.76 -10.60
CA ASP A 282 1.22 -15.66 -9.51
C ASP A 282 0.48 -15.25 -8.23
N ALA A 283 0.25 -16.21 -7.34
CA ALA A 283 -0.47 -15.96 -6.09
C ALA A 283 0.31 -15.01 -5.17
N GLU A 284 1.64 -15.13 -5.17
CA GLU A 284 2.58 -14.28 -4.43
C GLU A 284 2.49 -12.81 -4.87
N PHE A 285 2.43 -12.57 -6.19
CA PHE A 285 2.27 -11.22 -6.72
C PHE A 285 0.94 -10.61 -6.30
N LEU A 286 -0.17 -11.35 -6.47
CA LEU A 286 -1.50 -10.91 -6.04
C LEU A 286 -1.54 -10.61 -4.54
N ARG A 287 -0.91 -11.46 -3.73
CA ARG A 287 -0.81 -11.28 -2.27
C ARG A 287 -0.05 -10.01 -1.90
N GLY A 288 1.08 -9.75 -2.54
CA GLY A 288 1.82 -8.50 -2.37
C GLY A 288 0.96 -7.26 -2.66
N VAL A 289 0.14 -7.29 -3.72
CA VAL A 289 -0.82 -6.21 -4.02
C VAL A 289 -1.92 -6.09 -2.96
N LYS A 290 -2.44 -7.22 -2.44
CA LYS A 290 -3.41 -7.22 -1.33
C LYS A 290 -2.81 -6.60 -0.06
N CYS A 291 -1.55 -6.86 0.25
CA CYS A 291 -0.84 -6.26 1.38
C CYS A 291 -0.69 -4.74 1.22
N LEU A 292 -0.30 -4.26 0.04
CA LEU A 292 -0.23 -2.81 -0.24
C LEU A 292 -1.60 -2.13 -0.09
N LYS A 293 -2.67 -2.79 -0.56
CA LYS A 293 -4.05 -2.30 -0.35
C LYS A 293 -4.41 -2.25 1.14
N LEU A 294 -4.07 -3.29 1.89
CA LEU A 294 -4.38 -3.40 3.31
C LEU A 294 -3.68 -2.30 4.13
N ASP A 295 -2.40 -2.02 3.84
CA ASP A 295 -1.66 -0.90 4.46
C ASP A 295 -2.28 0.45 4.11
N CYS A 296 -2.63 0.67 2.83
CA CYS A 296 -3.31 1.88 2.40
C CYS A 296 -4.64 2.08 3.14
N TYR A 297 -5.43 1.01 3.30
CA TYR A 297 -6.69 1.05 4.03
C TYR A 297 -6.45 1.35 5.51
N LEU A 298 -5.44 0.72 6.12
CA LEU A 298 -5.05 0.99 7.51
C LEU A 298 -4.64 2.45 7.73
N MET A 299 -4.09 3.14 6.74
CA MET A 299 -3.82 4.58 6.84
C MET A 299 -5.08 5.45 6.69
N ALA A 300 -6.15 4.93 6.07
CA ALA A 300 -7.37 5.66 5.73
C ALA A 300 -8.55 5.44 6.70
N HIS A 301 -8.50 4.36 7.50
CA HIS A 301 -9.65 3.79 8.23
C HIS A 301 -10.25 4.65 9.36
N ASP A 302 -9.64 5.77 9.73
CA ASP A 302 -10.17 6.69 10.75
C ASP A 302 -11.18 7.71 10.18
N SER A 303 -11.66 7.50 8.95
CA SER A 303 -12.71 8.32 8.33
C SER A 303 -13.99 7.51 8.09
N GLU A 304 -15.16 8.18 8.17
CA GLU A 304 -16.48 7.57 7.88
C GLU A 304 -16.54 6.88 6.51
N ARG A 305 -15.65 7.29 5.61
CA ARG A 305 -15.54 6.79 4.25
C ARG A 305 -14.92 5.40 4.16
N PHE A 306 -14.05 5.02 5.09
CA PHE A 306 -13.32 3.74 5.07
C PHE A 306 -13.64 2.96 6.35
N PRO A 307 -14.84 2.37 6.43
CA PRO A 307 -15.31 1.71 7.63
C PRO A 307 -14.45 0.49 7.99
N LEU A 308 -14.41 0.16 9.28
CA LEU A 308 -13.64 -0.96 9.82
C LEU A 308 -14.04 -2.32 9.25
N GLU A 309 -15.29 -2.46 8.82
CA GLU A 309 -15.84 -3.69 8.23
C GLU A 309 -15.10 -4.09 6.95
N GLY A 310 -14.74 -3.11 6.12
CA GLY A 310 -13.97 -3.37 4.89
C GLY A 310 -12.56 -3.86 5.21
N LEU A 311 -11.89 -3.17 6.14
CA LEU A 311 -10.55 -3.54 6.62
C LEU A 311 -10.55 -4.95 7.25
N TYR A 312 -11.55 -5.25 8.08
CA TYR A 312 -11.74 -6.56 8.70
C TYR A 312 -11.89 -7.66 7.65
N LYS A 313 -12.78 -7.45 6.67
CA LYS A 313 -13.01 -8.43 5.61
C LYS A 313 -11.74 -8.71 4.80
N ASP A 314 -11.05 -7.66 4.36
CA ASP A 314 -9.81 -7.80 3.58
C ASP A 314 -8.73 -8.58 4.37
N ALA A 315 -8.59 -8.31 5.67
CA ALA A 315 -7.66 -9.03 6.53
C ALA A 315 -8.06 -10.50 6.75
N GLN A 316 -9.36 -10.79 6.92
CA GLN A 316 -9.85 -12.17 7.02
C GLN A 316 -9.62 -12.97 5.75
N ASP A 317 -9.94 -12.39 4.59
CA ASP A 317 -9.77 -13.04 3.29
C ASP A 317 -8.29 -13.37 3.03
N LEU A 318 -7.38 -12.45 3.40
CA LEU A 318 -5.93 -12.66 3.31
C LEU A 318 -5.46 -13.77 4.28
N LEU A 319 -5.94 -13.77 5.52
CA LEU A 319 -5.57 -14.78 6.51
C LEU A 319 -6.03 -16.19 6.09
N HIS A 320 -7.26 -16.31 5.60
CA HIS A 320 -7.81 -17.57 5.11
C HIS A 320 -6.98 -18.14 3.93
N GLU A 321 -6.57 -17.27 2.99
CA GLU A 321 -5.67 -17.67 1.90
C GLU A 321 -4.33 -18.22 2.43
N LEU A 322 -3.77 -17.58 3.45
CA LEU A 322 -2.49 -17.97 4.04
C LEU A 322 -2.59 -19.23 4.91
N ASP A 323 -3.69 -19.43 5.62
CA ASP A 323 -3.95 -20.66 6.39
C ASP A 323 -3.92 -21.90 5.50
N ALA A 324 -4.36 -21.79 4.24
CA ALA A 324 -4.31 -22.88 3.27
C ALA A 324 -2.88 -23.27 2.84
N LEU A 325 -1.86 -22.47 3.16
CA LEU A 325 -0.46 -22.71 2.81
C LEU A 325 0.42 -23.18 3.98
N LYS A 326 -0.15 -23.29 5.19
CA LYS A 326 0.63 -23.54 6.41
C LYS A 326 1.51 -24.80 6.34
N ASP A 327 1.04 -25.83 5.66
CA ASP A 327 1.73 -27.11 5.52
C ASP A 327 2.36 -27.30 4.13
N ASP A 328 2.46 -26.23 3.32
CA ASP A 328 3.11 -26.30 2.00
C ASP A 328 4.64 -26.32 2.15
N GLU A 329 5.24 -27.49 1.92
CA GLU A 329 6.69 -27.68 1.96
C GLU A 329 7.47 -26.76 0.99
N LYS A 330 6.82 -26.15 -0.01
CA LYS A 330 7.44 -25.15 -0.90
C LYS A 330 7.67 -23.82 -0.22
N PHE A 331 6.90 -23.48 0.82
CA PHE A 331 6.99 -22.23 1.56
C PHE A 331 7.69 -22.45 2.91
N SER A 332 9.02 -22.52 2.88
CA SER A 332 9.84 -22.65 4.10
C SER A 332 10.95 -21.60 4.16
N PRO A 333 11.22 -21.02 5.35
CA PRO A 333 12.25 -20.01 5.51
C PRO A 333 13.67 -20.55 5.25
N GLU A 334 13.87 -21.88 5.27
CA GLU A 334 15.16 -22.51 4.97
C GLU A 334 15.48 -22.56 3.46
N LYS A 335 14.46 -22.58 2.60
CA LYS A 335 14.63 -22.67 1.13
C LYS A 335 14.80 -21.29 0.50
N ASP A 336 13.88 -20.39 0.84
CA ASP A 336 13.86 -19.01 0.35
C ASP A 336 13.34 -18.07 1.45
N PRO A 337 14.22 -17.60 2.36
CA PRO A 337 13.83 -16.74 3.46
C PRO A 337 13.16 -15.44 2.98
N ALA A 338 13.64 -14.83 1.89
CA ALA A 338 13.11 -13.58 1.40
C ALA A 338 11.68 -13.75 0.87
N SER A 339 11.46 -14.75 0.01
CA SER A 339 10.12 -15.06 -0.52
C SER A 339 9.16 -15.50 0.57
N TYR A 340 9.62 -16.32 1.53
CA TYR A 340 8.81 -16.74 2.68
C TYR A 340 8.37 -15.55 3.53
N LEU A 341 9.28 -14.61 3.82
CA LEU A 341 8.96 -13.41 4.59
C LEU A 341 7.99 -12.50 3.82
N ALA A 342 8.33 -12.15 2.57
CA ALA A 342 7.54 -11.23 1.73
C ALA A 342 6.12 -11.72 1.47
N PHE A 343 5.96 -13.03 1.20
CA PHE A 343 4.72 -13.57 0.68
C PHE A 343 4.01 -14.52 1.65
N TYR A 344 4.53 -14.82 2.84
CA TYR A 344 3.79 -15.61 3.83
C TYR A 344 3.80 -14.97 5.21
N ALA A 345 4.98 -14.85 5.84
CA ALA A 345 5.06 -14.43 7.23
C ALA A 345 4.60 -12.98 7.46
N TYR A 346 4.98 -12.04 6.58
CA TYR A 346 4.60 -10.63 6.71
C TYR A 346 3.12 -10.43 6.37
N PRO A 347 2.59 -10.94 5.24
CA PRO A 347 1.15 -10.88 4.95
C PRO A 347 0.29 -11.44 6.08
N ARG A 348 0.71 -12.57 6.68
CA ARG A 348 -0.02 -13.21 7.79
C ARG A 348 0.00 -12.34 9.04
N SER A 349 1.18 -11.84 9.40
CA SER A 349 1.35 -10.96 10.56
C SER A 349 0.56 -9.65 10.41
N GLN A 350 0.58 -9.07 9.21
CA GLN A 350 -0.19 -7.87 8.86
C GLN A 350 -1.71 -8.12 8.97
N ALA A 351 -2.20 -9.25 8.44
CA ALA A 351 -3.60 -9.64 8.54
C ALA A 351 -4.04 -9.80 10.01
N LEU A 352 -3.27 -10.55 10.80
CA LEU A 352 -3.55 -10.79 12.22
C LEU A 352 -3.55 -9.50 13.05
N THR A 353 -2.55 -8.64 12.86
CA THR A 353 -2.51 -7.33 13.53
C THR A 353 -3.74 -6.50 13.14
N THR A 354 -4.09 -6.49 11.86
CA THR A 354 -5.25 -5.72 11.37
C THR A 354 -6.54 -6.22 12.01
N LEU A 355 -6.75 -7.54 12.09
CA LEU A 355 -7.87 -8.14 12.81
C LEU A 355 -7.84 -7.78 14.29
N GLY A 356 -6.67 -7.84 14.94
CA GLY A 356 -6.49 -7.42 16.32
C GLY A 356 -6.92 -5.96 16.57
N LEU A 357 -6.60 -5.05 15.65
CA LEU A 357 -7.06 -3.65 15.69
C LEU A 357 -8.58 -3.55 15.53
N CYS A 358 -9.18 -4.29 14.60
CA CYS A 358 -10.63 -4.35 14.40
C CYS A 358 -11.34 -4.88 15.65
N TYR A 359 -10.90 -6.01 16.20
CA TYR A 359 -11.46 -6.60 17.42
C TYR A 359 -11.31 -5.68 18.62
N ARG A 360 -10.16 -5.01 18.78
CA ARG A 360 -9.98 -4.00 19.83
C ARG A 360 -10.98 -2.86 19.71
N LYS A 361 -11.28 -2.38 18.50
CA LYS A 361 -12.30 -1.33 18.29
C LYS A 361 -13.72 -1.87 18.52
N LYS A 362 -13.96 -3.17 18.34
CA LYS A 362 -15.24 -3.86 18.61
C LYS A 362 -15.39 -4.42 20.04
N ALA A 363 -14.36 -4.31 20.88
CA ALA A 363 -14.28 -4.91 22.22
C ALA A 363 -14.41 -6.46 22.25
N GLU A 364 -13.91 -7.12 21.21
CA GLU A 364 -13.93 -8.57 21.03
C GLU A 364 -12.54 -9.21 21.30
N ALA A 365 -12.50 -10.52 21.50
CA ALA A 365 -11.27 -11.25 21.82
C ALA A 365 -10.30 -11.30 20.61
N LEU A 366 -9.00 -11.08 20.86
CA LEU A 366 -7.97 -11.10 19.81
C LEU A 366 -7.62 -12.54 19.38
N PRO A 367 -7.41 -12.79 18.07
CA PRO A 367 -6.79 -14.01 17.60
C PRO A 367 -5.32 -14.04 18.04
N THR A 368 -4.90 -15.14 18.67
CA THR A 368 -3.50 -15.39 19.03
C THR A 368 -2.85 -16.21 17.92
N SER A 369 -1.69 -15.77 17.41
CA SER A 369 -0.88 -16.52 16.45
C SER A 369 0.56 -16.63 16.94
N SER A 370 1.19 -17.77 16.64
CA SER A 370 2.58 -18.08 16.94
C SER A 370 3.57 -17.57 15.89
N GLU A 371 3.10 -17.22 14.68
CA GLU A 371 3.95 -16.76 13.58
C GLU A 371 4.05 -15.23 13.61
N THR A 372 5.29 -14.73 13.69
CA THR A 372 5.58 -13.31 13.90
C THR A 372 6.71 -12.85 12.99
N TYR A 373 6.78 -11.55 12.74
CA TYR A 373 7.96 -10.89 12.15
C TYR A 373 9.27 -11.38 12.81
N PRO A 374 10.40 -11.44 12.09
CA PRO A 374 11.71 -11.70 12.65
C PRO A 374 12.00 -10.83 13.87
N GLU A 375 12.72 -11.36 14.86
CA GLU A 375 13.05 -10.62 16.09
C GLU A 375 13.89 -9.35 15.85
N ASP A 376 14.58 -9.28 14.71
CA ASP A 376 15.33 -8.11 14.30
C ASP A 376 14.53 -7.13 13.42
N ASP A 377 13.24 -7.39 13.17
CA ASP A 377 12.35 -6.48 12.44
C ASP A 377 11.71 -5.45 13.39
N GLU A 378 11.57 -4.21 12.94
CA GLU A 378 10.92 -3.16 13.73
C GLU A 378 9.46 -3.43 14.05
N LEU A 379 8.73 -4.11 13.15
CA LEU A 379 7.33 -4.44 13.36
C LEU A 379 7.16 -5.49 14.46
N HIS A 380 8.14 -6.39 14.63
CA HIS A 380 8.13 -7.34 15.75
C HIS A 380 8.11 -6.60 17.09
N CYS A 381 9.07 -5.69 17.29
CA CYS A 381 9.21 -4.95 18.54
C CYS A 381 8.04 -3.98 18.75
N PHE A 382 7.56 -3.34 17.67
CA PHE A 382 6.39 -2.47 17.70
C PHE A 382 5.13 -3.22 18.13
N TYR A 383 4.84 -4.39 17.53
CA TYR A 383 3.63 -5.14 17.86
C TYR A 383 3.69 -5.83 19.22
N LEU A 384 4.87 -6.16 19.74
CA LEU A 384 5.01 -6.54 21.15
C LEU A 384 4.59 -5.40 22.09
N ALA A 385 4.96 -4.15 21.79
CA ALA A 385 4.54 -2.99 22.59
C ALA A 385 3.01 -2.77 22.50
N PHE A 386 2.42 -2.96 21.32
CA PHE A 386 0.96 -2.95 21.16
C PHE A 386 0.28 -4.09 21.94
N ALA A 387 0.85 -5.29 21.95
CA ALA A 387 0.33 -6.42 22.70
C ALA A 387 0.38 -6.16 24.21
N PHE A 388 1.48 -5.59 24.71
CA PHE A 388 1.59 -5.15 26.12
C PHE A 388 0.46 -4.19 26.49
N ASP A 389 0.29 -3.14 25.69
CA ASP A 389 -0.75 -2.14 25.90
C ASP A 389 -2.16 -2.73 25.82
N ALA A 390 -2.41 -3.67 24.89
CA ALA A 390 -3.68 -4.38 24.79
C ALA A 390 -3.96 -5.26 26.02
N LEU A 391 -2.96 -5.97 26.55
CA LEU A 391 -3.10 -6.77 27.77
C LEU A 391 -3.41 -5.89 28.99
N VAL A 392 -2.69 -4.79 29.18
CA VAL A 392 -2.96 -3.81 30.25
C VAL A 392 -4.36 -3.20 30.08
N LYS A 393 -4.79 -2.95 28.84
CA LYS A 393 -6.12 -2.43 28.52
C LYS A 393 -7.25 -3.39 28.86
N SER A 394 -7.03 -4.69 28.69
CA SER A 394 -8.02 -5.71 28.95
C SER A 394 -8.40 -5.81 30.44
N GLY A 395 -7.46 -5.49 31.34
CA GLY A 395 -7.65 -5.64 32.79
C GLY A 395 -7.68 -7.10 33.28
N SER A 396 -7.58 -8.08 32.37
CA SER A 396 -7.70 -9.51 32.67
C SER A 396 -6.37 -10.26 32.64
N ALA A 397 -5.33 -9.68 32.06
CA ALA A 397 -4.00 -10.27 31.99
C ALA A 397 -3.28 -10.25 33.34
N ARG A 398 -2.59 -11.34 33.68
CA ARG A 398 -1.77 -11.43 34.90
C ARG A 398 -0.51 -10.57 34.76
N LEU A 399 0.00 -10.10 35.90
CA LEU A 399 1.26 -9.35 35.96
C LEU A 399 2.40 -10.08 35.26
N THR A 400 2.52 -11.39 35.48
CA THR A 400 3.52 -12.25 34.83
C THR A 400 3.43 -12.22 33.31
N GLU A 401 2.23 -12.36 32.75
CA GLU A 401 1.99 -12.32 31.29
C GLU A 401 2.37 -10.98 30.69
N VAL A 402 2.05 -9.88 31.38
CA VAL A 402 2.39 -8.51 30.94
C VAL A 402 3.91 -8.27 30.99
N LEU A 403 4.58 -8.70 32.07
CA LEU A 403 6.03 -8.56 32.21
C LEU A 403 6.80 -9.45 31.22
N ASP A 404 6.29 -10.63 30.87
CA ASP A 404 6.89 -11.50 29.86
C ASP A 404 6.96 -10.82 28.49
N ILE A 405 5.93 -10.07 28.11
CA ILE A 405 5.94 -9.27 26.87
C ILE A 405 7.00 -8.16 26.94
N ALA A 406 7.08 -7.42 28.05
CA ALA A 406 8.10 -6.39 28.23
C ALA A 406 9.52 -6.96 28.18
N GLN A 407 9.73 -8.17 28.72
CA GLN A 407 11.01 -8.86 28.62
C GLN A 407 11.35 -9.26 27.18
N LYS A 408 10.38 -9.72 26.39
CA LYS A 408 10.57 -9.96 24.95
C LYS A 408 10.97 -8.69 24.21
N ILE A 409 10.35 -7.55 24.52
CA ILE A 409 10.74 -6.24 23.95
C ILE A 409 12.20 -5.93 24.27
N LYS A 410 12.62 -6.05 25.54
CA LYS A 410 14.02 -5.80 25.94
C LYS A 410 15.03 -6.71 25.24
N ASN A 411 14.67 -7.97 24.98
CA ASN A 411 15.54 -8.93 24.30
C ASN A 411 15.66 -8.67 22.78
N THR A 412 14.59 -8.15 22.16
CA THR A 412 14.50 -7.94 20.71
C THR A 412 14.98 -6.55 20.29
N LEU A 413 14.83 -5.54 21.16
CA LEU A 413 15.20 -4.15 20.88
C LEU A 413 16.66 -3.97 20.41
N PRO A 414 17.68 -4.61 21.02
CA PRO A 414 19.06 -4.50 20.51
C PRO A 414 19.24 -5.13 19.12
N LYS A 415 18.51 -6.22 18.82
CA LYS A 415 18.55 -6.90 17.52
C LYS A 415 17.93 -6.02 16.44
N MET A 416 16.75 -5.46 16.73
CA MET A 416 16.05 -4.50 15.88
C MET A 416 16.92 -3.29 15.55
N LYS A 417 17.59 -2.70 16.55
CA LYS A 417 18.43 -1.50 16.37
C LYS A 417 19.62 -1.71 15.44
N VAL A 418 20.05 -2.95 15.16
CA VAL A 418 21.11 -3.19 14.18
C VAL A 418 20.71 -2.65 12.81
N LEU A 419 19.46 -2.85 12.41
CA LEU A 419 18.97 -2.48 11.08
C LEU A 419 18.02 -1.29 11.11
N TRP A 420 17.13 -1.24 12.10
CA TRP A 420 15.97 -0.35 12.11
C TRP A 420 16.04 0.77 13.14
N GLU A 421 17.22 1.12 13.65
CA GLU A 421 17.36 2.23 14.61
C GLU A 421 16.74 3.52 14.09
N LYS A 422 17.00 3.84 12.82
CA LYS A 422 16.36 4.93 12.08
C LYS A 422 15.46 4.35 11.01
N SER A 423 14.19 4.71 11.00
CA SER A 423 13.21 4.32 9.99
C SER A 423 12.08 5.35 9.93
N ALA A 424 11.21 5.23 8.93
CA ALA A 424 10.02 6.09 8.82
C ALA A 424 9.09 5.95 10.05
N MET A 425 9.17 4.83 10.76
CA MET A 425 8.38 4.57 11.96
C MET A 425 9.05 5.01 13.26
N SER A 426 10.35 5.34 13.28
CA SER A 426 11.11 5.61 14.52
C SER A 426 10.39 6.57 15.47
N SER A 427 9.83 7.67 14.96
CA SER A 427 9.14 8.67 15.78
C SER A 427 7.93 8.12 16.55
N MET A 428 7.17 7.21 15.94
CA MET A 428 5.99 6.58 16.57
C MET A 428 6.40 5.35 17.39
N ARG A 429 7.23 4.51 16.79
CA ARG A 429 7.67 3.23 17.35
C ARG A 429 8.46 3.44 18.63
N ASP A 430 9.45 4.32 18.62
CA ASP A 430 10.35 4.50 19.76
C ASP A 430 9.63 5.13 20.95
N VAL A 431 8.67 6.03 20.70
CA VAL A 431 7.78 6.57 21.73
C VAL A 431 6.93 5.45 22.35
N THR A 432 6.32 4.60 21.52
CA THR A 432 5.46 3.49 21.98
C THR A 432 6.25 2.48 22.82
N ILE A 433 7.44 2.10 22.37
CA ILE A 433 8.34 1.19 23.10
C ILE A 433 8.79 1.84 24.41
N THR A 434 9.20 3.11 24.38
CA THR A 434 9.66 3.82 25.59
C THR A 434 8.56 3.90 26.64
N GLN A 435 7.33 4.23 26.24
CA GLN A 435 6.17 4.26 27.14
C GLN A 435 5.91 2.88 27.75
N THR A 436 6.06 1.81 26.97
CA THR A 436 5.91 0.42 27.44
C THR A 436 6.94 0.07 28.50
N LEU A 437 8.22 0.41 28.29
CA LEU A 437 9.28 0.14 29.26
C LEU A 437 9.15 1.00 30.54
N ILE A 438 8.63 2.22 30.44
CA ILE A 438 8.29 3.03 31.61
C ILE A 438 7.16 2.37 32.41
N ALA A 439 6.12 1.87 31.73
CA ALA A 439 5.02 1.17 32.36
C ALA A 439 5.49 -0.13 33.05
N GLU A 440 6.38 -0.88 32.41
CA GLU A 440 7.02 -2.05 33.01
C GLU A 440 7.72 -1.71 34.33
N GLU A 441 8.57 -0.67 34.36
CA GLU A 441 9.32 -0.30 35.55
C GLU A 441 8.39 0.13 36.71
N GLN A 442 7.25 0.75 36.40
CA GLN A 442 6.21 1.06 37.38
C GLN A 442 5.60 -0.21 37.97
N LEU A 443 5.25 -1.20 37.14
CA LEU A 443 4.72 -2.49 37.59
C LEU A 443 5.74 -3.26 38.44
N LEU A 444 7.01 -3.32 38.03
CA LEU A 444 8.09 -3.94 38.80
C LEU A 444 8.30 -3.24 40.15
N THR A 445 8.13 -1.92 40.21
CA THR A 445 8.20 -1.16 41.47
C THR A 445 7.03 -1.48 42.40
N MET A 446 5.81 -1.62 41.86
CA MET A 446 4.65 -2.08 42.63
C MET A 446 4.83 -3.52 43.13
N GLN A 447 5.42 -4.39 42.31
CA GLN A 447 5.73 -5.76 42.71
C GLN A 447 6.78 -5.80 43.83
N ARG A 448 7.89 -5.06 43.69
CA ARG A 448 8.95 -4.98 44.71
C ARG A 448 8.46 -4.38 46.04
N SER A 449 7.50 -3.46 46.00
CA SER A 449 6.87 -2.89 47.20
C SER A 449 5.75 -3.76 47.80
N GLY A 450 5.47 -4.92 47.21
CA GLY A 450 4.41 -5.83 47.67
C GLY A 450 2.98 -5.38 47.34
N ARG A 451 2.82 -4.29 46.58
CA ARG A 451 1.52 -3.76 46.13
C ARG A 451 0.86 -4.62 45.06
N LEU A 452 1.66 -5.39 44.30
CA LEU A 452 1.18 -6.36 43.31
C LEU A 452 1.89 -7.70 43.48
N LYS A 453 1.14 -8.79 43.34
CA LYS A 453 1.66 -10.16 43.28
C LYS A 453 1.73 -10.65 41.83
N PRO A 454 2.57 -11.64 41.51
CA PRO A 454 2.69 -12.22 40.16
C PRO A 454 1.37 -12.72 39.55
N THR A 455 0.42 -13.12 40.39
CA THR A 455 -0.90 -13.65 40.01
C THR A 455 -1.97 -12.57 39.84
N ASP A 456 -1.70 -11.34 40.27
CA ASP A 456 -2.68 -10.25 40.22
C ASP A 456 -2.86 -9.79 38.77
N THR A 457 -4.06 -9.35 38.43
CA THR A 457 -4.35 -8.80 37.10
C THR A 457 -3.93 -7.34 37.00
N VAL A 458 -3.47 -6.93 35.82
CA VAL A 458 -3.01 -5.57 35.54
C VAL A 458 -4.06 -4.83 34.73
N SER A 459 -4.41 -3.63 35.16
CA SER A 459 -5.33 -2.72 34.47
C SER A 459 -4.71 -1.34 34.25
N ARG A 460 -5.33 -0.50 33.40
CA ARG A 460 -4.88 0.88 33.18
C ARG A 460 -4.91 1.74 34.46
N GLU A 461 -5.66 1.37 35.48
CA GLU A 461 -5.82 2.17 36.69
C GLU A 461 -4.52 2.28 37.49
N PHE A 462 -3.64 1.29 37.39
CA PHE A 462 -2.31 1.34 38.01
C PHE A 462 -1.41 2.47 37.46
N PHE A 463 -1.73 3.00 36.28
CA PHE A 463 -0.93 4.02 35.60
C PHE A 463 -1.53 5.43 35.70
N ARG A 464 -2.73 5.58 36.26
CA ARG A 464 -3.37 6.89 36.49
C ARG A 464 -2.82 7.50 37.78
N ARG A 465 -2.11 8.62 37.67
CA ARG A 465 -1.86 9.53 38.79
C ARG A 465 -2.90 10.63 38.79
#